data_AF-A0AAD7MSP2-F1
#
_entry.id   AF-A0AAD7MSP2-F1
#
_cell.length_a   1.000
_cell.length_b   1.000
_cell.length_c   1.000
_cell.angle_alpha   90.00
_cell.angle_beta   90.00
_cell.angle_gamma   90.00
#
_symmetry.space_group_name_H-M   'P 1'
#
loop_
_entity.id
_entity.type
_entity.pdbx_description
1 polymer ?
#
loop_
_entity_poly.entity_id
_entity_poly.type
_entity_poly.pdbx_seq_one_letter_code
_entity_poly.pdbx_strand_id
1 'polypeptide(L)'
;MTVTVAPLQAGTVVSLCATNIHGPQTPIPVAHRDIPKFDDPATAVEVLIPVKELKVIVPPAAPSVAIIPKATATSSPALTGIPAASEVSSSSTAAVDDSCPPSPLTSLDDSSDSDSNPDSDSTKIPRPAHASTIPLPKLFHDWDSKRLAAVQAHIKTIAKTHLPPNANFNALTASEKKTVNDCMTKEFPFLKDYTRNWPVTRLLVAHLKTKRNSYKQVAHRNALNAVGVALKAGGSGARTSTAPRGRGRRSRT
;
A
#
# COMPACT_ATOMS: atom_id res chain seq x y z
N MET A 1 -10.57 -59.27 -5.75
CA MET A 1 -9.86 -57.98 -5.84
C MET A 1 -10.69 -56.97 -5.06
N THR A 2 -10.17 -56.47 -3.94
CA THR A 2 -10.92 -55.64 -3.00
C THR A 2 -10.47 -54.19 -3.19
N VAL A 3 -11.39 -53.29 -3.55
CA VAL A 3 -11.09 -51.88 -3.79
C VAL A 3 -11.50 -51.07 -2.57
N THR A 4 -10.52 -50.52 -1.88
CA THR A 4 -10.71 -49.63 -0.73
C THR A 4 -10.81 -48.19 -1.23
N VAL A 5 -11.94 -47.53 -0.99
CA VAL A 5 -12.18 -46.13 -1.34
C VAL A 5 -11.87 -45.25 -0.12
N ALA A 6 -10.93 -44.32 -0.26
CA ALA A 6 -10.55 -43.38 0.80
C ALA A 6 -11.55 -42.21 0.90
N PRO A 7 -11.85 -41.69 2.11
CA PRO A 7 -12.77 -40.58 2.29
C PRO A 7 -12.13 -39.23 1.89
N LEU A 8 -12.84 -38.46 1.07
CA LEU A 8 -12.49 -37.07 0.72
C LEU A 8 -12.57 -36.16 1.95
N GLN A 9 -11.48 -35.45 2.24
CA GLN A 9 -11.49 -34.38 3.24
C GLN A 9 -12.23 -33.15 2.70
N ALA A 10 -13.25 -32.72 3.44
CA ALA A 10 -13.93 -31.45 3.23
C ALA A 10 -13.05 -30.29 3.72
N GLY A 11 -12.59 -29.43 2.81
CA GLY A 11 -11.76 -28.29 3.21
C GLY A 11 -11.21 -27.40 2.11
N THR A 12 -11.88 -27.28 0.96
CA THR A 12 -11.44 -26.34 -0.09
C THR A 12 -12.28 -25.08 -0.05
N VAL A 13 -11.74 -24.02 0.55
CA VAL A 13 -12.32 -22.67 0.47
C VAL A 13 -11.88 -22.06 -0.87
N VAL A 14 -12.77 -22.09 -1.86
CA VAL A 14 -12.54 -21.46 -3.17
C VAL A 14 -12.69 -19.94 -3.01
N SER A 15 -11.57 -19.23 -2.99
CA SER A 15 -11.55 -17.77 -2.99
C SER A 15 -11.80 -17.26 -4.42
N LEU A 16 -13.03 -16.79 -4.69
CA LEU A 16 -13.38 -16.15 -5.95
C LEU A 16 -12.86 -14.72 -5.98
N CYS A 17 -11.76 -14.50 -6.69
CA CYS A 17 -11.25 -13.17 -7.02
C CYS A 17 -12.18 -12.53 -8.06
N ALA A 18 -13.11 -11.66 -7.63
CA ALA A 18 -13.92 -10.88 -8.55
C ALA A 18 -13.04 -9.88 -9.31
N THR A 19 -12.76 -10.16 -10.59
CA THR A 19 -12.16 -9.19 -11.51
C THR A 19 -13.21 -8.17 -11.93
N ASN A 20 -13.09 -6.96 -11.40
CA ASN A 20 -13.90 -5.81 -11.79
C ASN A 20 -13.45 -5.32 -13.18
N ILE A 21 -14.14 -5.77 -14.23
CA ILE A 21 -13.90 -5.34 -15.61
C ILE A 21 -14.54 -3.96 -15.76
N HIS A 22 -13.74 -2.90 -15.64
CA HIS A 22 -14.14 -1.56 -16.08
C HIS A 22 -14.23 -1.54 -17.61
N GLY A 23 -15.46 -1.57 -18.13
CA GLY A 23 -15.74 -1.24 -19.52
C GLY A 23 -15.46 0.25 -19.81
N PRO A 24 -15.19 0.61 -21.07
CA PRO A 24 -14.94 2.00 -21.45
C PRO A 24 -16.21 2.85 -21.25
N GLN A 25 -16.13 3.86 -20.38
CA GLN A 25 -17.14 4.91 -20.31
C GLN A 25 -17.09 5.72 -21.61
N THR A 26 -18.13 5.62 -22.41
CA THR A 26 -18.42 6.57 -23.48
C THR A 26 -18.82 7.92 -22.87
N PRO A 27 -18.25 9.05 -23.30
CA PRO A 27 -18.64 10.36 -22.81
C PRO A 27 -20.07 10.69 -23.24
N ILE A 28 -20.93 11.01 -22.26
CA ILE A 28 -22.29 11.48 -22.47
C ILE A 28 -22.21 12.94 -22.95
N PRO A 29 -22.82 13.31 -24.09
CA PRO A 29 -22.90 14.70 -24.50
C PRO A 29 -23.83 15.47 -23.56
N VAL A 30 -23.30 16.52 -22.93
CA VAL A 30 -24.06 17.46 -22.10
C VAL A 30 -24.91 18.33 -23.02
N ALA A 31 -26.14 17.89 -23.28
CA ALA A 31 -27.16 18.75 -23.86
C ALA A 31 -27.72 19.64 -22.74
N HIS A 32 -27.46 20.94 -22.84
CA HIS A 32 -28.20 21.98 -22.11
C HIS A 32 -29.69 21.78 -22.37
N ARG A 33 -30.45 21.40 -21.34
CA ARG A 33 -31.91 21.42 -21.37
C ARG A 33 -32.43 22.11 -20.13
N ASP A 34 -33.27 23.12 -20.39
CA ASP A 34 -34.16 23.80 -19.48
C ASP A 34 -34.77 22.85 -18.45
N ILE A 35 -34.85 23.34 -17.21
CA ILE A 35 -35.41 22.67 -16.04
C ILE A 35 -36.90 23.03 -15.97
N PRO A 36 -37.84 22.15 -16.37
CA PRO A 36 -39.21 22.27 -15.89
C PRO A 36 -39.25 21.82 -14.42
N LYS A 37 -39.80 22.69 -13.56
CA LYS A 37 -40.24 22.31 -12.21
C LYS A 37 -41.34 21.25 -12.35
N PHE A 38 -41.08 20.06 -11.84
CA PHE A 38 -42.05 18.99 -11.74
C PHE A 38 -42.32 18.74 -10.25
N ASP A 39 -43.46 19.26 -9.79
CA ASP A 39 -44.10 18.90 -8.53
C ASP A 39 -44.95 17.66 -8.81
N ASP A 40 -44.46 16.46 -8.46
CA ASP A 40 -45.33 15.34 -8.06
C ASP A 40 -44.51 14.19 -7.44
N PRO A 41 -44.92 13.67 -6.27
CA PRO A 41 -44.27 12.52 -5.64
C PRO A 41 -44.90 11.19 -6.05
N ALA A 42 -44.04 10.16 -6.15
CA ALA A 42 -44.35 8.73 -6.14
C ALA A 42 -44.78 8.07 -7.46
N THR A 43 -43.78 7.63 -8.23
CA THR A 43 -43.91 6.41 -9.05
C THR A 43 -42.62 5.59 -8.90
N ALA A 44 -42.66 4.53 -8.08
CA ALA A 44 -41.60 3.54 -8.02
C ALA A 44 -41.67 2.70 -9.29
N VAL A 45 -40.73 2.92 -10.22
CA VAL A 45 -40.58 2.10 -11.42
C VAL A 45 -39.72 0.88 -11.05
N GLU A 46 -40.36 -0.27 -10.91
CA GLU A 46 -39.71 -1.56 -10.72
C GLU A 46 -39.03 -1.98 -12.04
N VAL A 47 -37.72 -1.72 -12.13
CA VAL A 47 -36.92 -2.12 -13.29
C VAL A 47 -36.55 -3.60 -13.15
N LEU A 48 -37.34 -4.46 -13.78
CA LEU A 48 -37.06 -5.88 -13.94
C LEU A 48 -35.90 -6.06 -14.93
N ILE A 49 -34.69 -6.28 -14.42
CA ILE A 49 -33.51 -6.54 -15.27
C ILE A 49 -33.54 -8.01 -15.71
N PRO A 50 -33.64 -8.32 -17.02
CA PRO A 50 -33.59 -9.70 -17.49
C PRO A 50 -32.19 -10.28 -17.31
N VAL A 51 -32.08 -11.30 -16.47
CA VAL A 51 -30.86 -12.09 -16.28
C VAL A 51 -30.64 -12.93 -17.54
N LYS A 52 -29.83 -12.42 -18.48
CA LYS A 52 -29.35 -13.20 -19.61
C LYS A 52 -28.35 -14.25 -19.09
N GLU A 53 -28.54 -15.48 -19.54
CA GLU A 53 -27.78 -16.69 -19.19
C GLU A 53 -26.29 -16.45 -18.89
N LEU A 54 -25.89 -16.72 -17.65
CA LEU A 54 -24.48 -16.95 -17.33
C LEU A 54 -24.08 -18.33 -17.88
N LYS A 55 -23.41 -18.31 -19.03
CA LYS A 55 -22.75 -19.51 -19.59
C LYS A 55 -21.53 -19.84 -18.71
N VAL A 56 -21.69 -20.82 -17.84
CA VAL A 56 -20.63 -21.34 -16.97
C VAL A 56 -19.58 -22.03 -17.85
N ILE A 57 -18.45 -21.36 -18.07
CA ILE A 57 -17.29 -21.95 -18.72
C ILE A 57 -16.56 -22.80 -17.67
N VAL A 58 -16.74 -24.11 -17.74
CA VAL A 58 -15.95 -25.08 -16.96
C VAL A 58 -14.52 -25.07 -17.51
N PRO A 59 -13.49 -24.73 -16.72
CA PRO A 59 -12.12 -24.78 -17.21
C PRO A 59 -11.70 -26.23 -17.48
N PRO A 60 -10.95 -26.50 -18.57
CA PRO A 60 -10.45 -27.83 -18.88
C PRO A 60 -9.48 -28.30 -17.79
N ALA A 61 -9.68 -29.55 -17.34
CA ALA A 61 -8.84 -30.21 -16.36
C ALA A 61 -7.37 -30.19 -16.80
N ALA A 62 -6.52 -29.56 -16.00
CA ALA A 62 -5.07 -29.60 -16.22
C ALA A 62 -4.54 -31.03 -15.98
N PRO A 63 -3.60 -31.53 -16.81
CA PRO A 63 -2.98 -32.82 -16.59
C PRO A 63 -2.11 -32.80 -15.33
N SER A 64 -2.42 -33.69 -14.38
CA SER A 64 -1.64 -33.91 -13.16
C SER A 64 -0.22 -34.36 -13.52
N VAL A 65 0.76 -33.46 -13.36
CA VAL A 65 2.17 -33.81 -13.38
C VAL A 65 2.52 -34.45 -12.03
N ALA A 66 2.87 -35.74 -12.07
CA ALA A 66 3.35 -36.49 -10.93
C ALA A 66 4.67 -35.87 -10.41
N ILE A 67 4.63 -35.29 -9.21
CA ILE A 67 5.81 -34.80 -8.51
C ILE A 67 6.43 -36.00 -7.78
N ILE A 68 7.61 -36.43 -8.26
CA ILE A 68 8.44 -37.43 -7.60
C ILE A 68 9.14 -36.75 -6.40
N PRO A 69 8.90 -37.16 -5.14
CA PRO A 69 9.62 -36.60 -4.00
C PRO A 69 11.05 -37.16 -3.97
N LYS A 70 12.03 -36.29 -4.22
CA LYS A 70 13.45 -36.60 -4.04
C LYS A 70 13.81 -36.46 -2.55
N ALA A 71 13.91 -37.60 -1.87
CA ALA A 71 14.47 -37.68 -0.54
C ALA A 71 15.93 -37.19 -0.54
N THR A 72 16.25 -36.21 0.28
CA THR A 72 17.63 -35.85 0.60
C THR A 72 17.78 -35.79 2.11
N ALA A 73 18.83 -36.46 2.57
CA ALA A 73 18.95 -37.04 3.90
C ALA A 73 19.23 -36.04 5.03
N THR A 74 18.70 -36.43 6.19
CA THR A 74 19.18 -36.25 7.57
C THR A 74 20.68 -35.96 7.72
N SER A 75 20.98 -34.86 8.41
CA SER A 75 22.22 -34.69 9.19
C SER A 75 22.05 -33.57 10.23
N SER A 76 21.62 -33.94 11.43
CA SER A 76 22.01 -33.28 12.70
C SER A 76 23.31 -33.94 13.17
N PRO A 77 24.27 -33.28 13.87
CA PRO A 77 24.01 -32.74 15.21
C PRO A 77 24.87 -31.51 15.62
N ALA A 78 24.47 -30.81 16.70
CA ALA A 78 25.34 -30.54 17.86
C ALA A 78 24.65 -29.58 18.85
N LEU A 79 24.43 -30.11 20.05
CA LEU A 79 24.04 -29.43 21.28
C LEU A 79 25.23 -28.65 21.85
N THR A 80 25.03 -27.38 22.17
CA THR A 80 25.72 -26.63 23.25
C THR A 80 24.84 -25.40 23.51
N GLY A 81 24.32 -25.06 24.69
CA GLY A 81 24.66 -25.44 26.06
C GLY A 81 24.91 -24.18 26.90
N ILE A 82 23.82 -23.54 27.39
CA ILE A 82 23.66 -22.72 28.65
C ILE A 82 24.56 -21.45 28.83
N PRO A 83 24.33 -20.49 29.79
CA PRO A 83 23.17 -20.11 30.63
C PRO A 83 22.83 -18.57 30.60
N ALA A 84 21.60 -18.18 30.94
CA ALA A 84 21.14 -17.52 32.17
C ALA A 84 21.68 -16.10 32.51
N ALA A 85 20.71 -15.17 32.60
CA ALA A 85 20.61 -13.95 33.42
C ALA A 85 21.79 -12.95 33.48
N SER A 86 21.52 -11.71 33.06
CA SER A 86 22.02 -10.53 33.76
C SER A 86 21.06 -9.36 33.55
N GLU A 87 20.30 -9.05 34.59
CA GLU A 87 19.64 -7.76 34.76
C GLU A 87 20.72 -6.71 35.06
N VAL A 88 20.69 -5.57 34.37
CA VAL A 88 21.28 -4.34 34.90
C VAL A 88 20.29 -3.19 34.68
N SER A 89 19.68 -2.79 35.79
CA SER A 89 19.10 -1.47 35.96
C SER A 89 20.20 -0.54 36.49
N SER A 90 20.22 0.69 35.99
CA SER A 90 20.61 1.96 36.64
C SER A 90 20.80 3.00 35.51
N SER A 91 19.94 4.00 35.35
CA SER A 91 19.78 5.20 36.18
C SER A 91 21.09 6.01 36.30
N SER A 92 21.12 7.16 35.63
CA SER A 92 21.74 8.38 36.15
C SER A 92 21.43 9.58 35.25
N THR A 93 20.56 10.43 35.78
CA THR A 93 20.40 11.84 35.43
C THR A 93 21.61 12.62 35.94
N ALA A 94 22.33 13.31 35.06
CA ALA A 94 23.25 14.36 35.45
C ALA A 94 22.77 15.67 34.82
N ALA A 95 22.11 16.48 35.66
CA ALA A 95 21.93 17.90 35.42
C ALA A 95 23.31 18.57 35.57
N VAL A 96 23.73 19.31 34.56
CA VAL A 96 24.78 20.32 34.69
C VAL A 96 24.17 21.65 34.26
N ASP A 97 23.80 22.40 35.29
CA ASP A 97 23.71 23.86 35.30
C ASP A 97 25.15 24.36 35.41
N ASP A 98 25.64 25.19 34.48
CA ASP A 98 26.47 26.35 34.84
C ASP A 98 26.67 27.29 33.64
N SER A 99 26.62 28.58 33.98
CA SER A 99 26.55 29.76 33.11
C SER A 99 27.92 30.21 32.58
N CYS A 100 27.94 30.85 31.39
CA CYS A 100 28.78 32.02 30.99
C CYS A 100 28.83 32.16 29.45
N PRO A 101 29.27 33.30 28.86
CA PRO A 101 28.97 34.73 29.05
C PRO A 101 28.46 35.37 27.72
N PRO A 102 28.17 36.70 27.63
CA PRO A 102 27.71 37.31 26.38
C PRO A 102 28.86 37.71 25.42
N SER A 103 28.64 37.40 24.14
CA SER A 103 29.20 38.03 22.91
C SER A 103 30.72 37.89 22.63
N PRO A 104 31.09 37.55 21.38
CA PRO A 104 31.38 38.64 20.44
C PRO A 104 30.87 38.40 19.00
N LEU A 105 30.38 39.49 18.40
CA LEU A 105 30.19 39.66 16.96
C LEU A 105 31.52 39.35 16.25
N THR A 106 31.63 38.18 15.63
CA THR A 106 32.74 37.86 14.75
C THR A 106 32.19 37.19 13.49
N SER A 107 32.36 37.94 12.40
CA SER A 107 32.72 37.47 11.07
C SER A 107 31.82 36.41 10.43
N LEU A 108 31.10 36.89 9.42
CA LEU A 108 30.72 36.16 8.22
C LEU A 108 31.89 35.29 7.72
N ASP A 109 31.91 34.02 8.10
CA ASP A 109 32.63 32.98 7.37
C ASP A 109 31.57 32.01 6.85
N ASP A 110 31.11 32.32 5.64
CA ASP A 110 30.26 31.48 4.81
C ASP A 110 31.08 30.27 4.32
N SER A 111 31.48 29.40 5.25
CA SER A 111 32.06 28.11 4.90
C SER A 111 30.92 27.13 4.63
N SER A 112 30.18 27.41 3.55
CA SER A 112 29.44 26.39 2.82
C SER A 112 30.48 25.44 2.24
N ASP A 113 30.87 24.45 3.02
CA ASP A 113 31.51 23.23 2.54
C ASP A 113 30.46 22.45 1.72
N SER A 114 30.17 23.02 0.54
CA SER A 114 29.59 22.31 -0.57
C SER A 114 30.63 21.26 -0.94
N ASP A 115 30.34 20.05 -0.51
CA ASP A 115 30.89 18.79 -1.02
C ASP A 115 30.57 18.73 -2.54
N SER A 116 31.24 19.60 -3.29
CA SER A 116 31.22 19.72 -4.73
C SER A 116 32.10 18.61 -5.25
N ASN A 117 31.59 17.38 -5.18
CA ASN A 117 32.03 16.34 -6.10
C ASN A 117 31.83 16.88 -7.53
N PRO A 118 32.91 17.14 -8.29
CA PRO A 118 32.79 17.58 -9.68
C PRO A 118 32.53 16.33 -10.53
N ASP A 119 31.44 15.62 -10.26
CA ASP A 119 30.89 14.72 -11.27
C ASP A 119 30.13 15.62 -12.25
N SER A 120 30.92 16.25 -13.12
CA SER A 120 30.57 17.18 -14.19
C SER A 120 29.70 16.52 -15.26
N ASP A 121 28.56 15.97 -14.84
CA ASP A 121 27.55 15.46 -15.73
C ASP A 121 26.55 16.59 -16.03
N SER A 122 27.09 17.68 -16.59
CA SER A 122 26.35 18.91 -16.93
C SER A 122 25.28 18.70 -18.01
N THR A 123 25.18 17.48 -18.55
CA THR A 123 24.14 17.02 -19.48
C THR A 123 22.93 16.42 -18.78
N LYS A 124 22.98 16.16 -17.47
CA LYS A 124 21.86 15.54 -16.76
C LYS A 124 20.72 16.51 -16.51
N ILE A 125 19.50 16.05 -16.77
CA ILE A 125 18.27 16.79 -16.48
C ILE A 125 18.13 16.89 -14.95
N PRO A 126 18.10 18.11 -14.38
CA PRO A 126 18.02 18.30 -12.94
C PRO A 126 16.64 17.91 -12.40
N ARG A 127 16.57 17.62 -11.10
CA ARG A 127 15.29 17.38 -10.42
C ARG A 127 14.61 18.72 -10.15
N PRO A 128 13.32 18.90 -10.50
CA PRO A 128 12.57 20.10 -10.12
C PRO A 128 12.52 20.29 -8.60
N ALA A 129 12.73 21.52 -8.11
CA ALA A 129 12.76 21.83 -6.67
C ALA A 129 11.51 21.35 -5.92
N HIS A 130 10.33 21.50 -6.55
CA HIS A 130 9.03 21.11 -5.99
C HIS A 130 8.49 19.79 -6.57
N ALA A 131 9.38 18.89 -7.00
CA ALA A 131 8.96 17.62 -7.59
C ALA A 131 8.00 16.84 -6.69
N SER A 132 8.06 17.00 -5.35
CA SER A 132 7.21 16.34 -4.35
C SER A 132 5.73 16.71 -4.41
N THR A 133 5.42 17.99 -4.65
CA THR A 133 4.08 18.58 -4.66
C THR A 133 3.46 18.60 -6.05
N ILE A 134 4.26 18.58 -7.11
CA ILE A 134 3.77 18.55 -8.48
C ILE A 134 3.13 17.18 -8.77
N PRO A 135 1.89 17.14 -9.31
CA PRO A 135 1.25 15.88 -9.68
C PRO A 135 2.04 15.19 -10.81
N LEU A 136 2.15 13.86 -10.75
CA LEU A 136 2.99 13.05 -11.65
C LEU A 136 2.81 13.39 -13.14
N PRO A 137 1.59 13.55 -13.70
CA PRO A 137 1.43 13.86 -15.12
C PRO A 137 2.05 15.20 -15.52
N LYS A 138 2.02 16.21 -14.62
CA LYS A 138 2.63 17.52 -14.86
C LYS A 138 4.15 17.50 -14.70
N LEU A 139 4.66 16.55 -13.92
CA LEU A 139 6.09 16.42 -13.63
C LEU A 139 6.88 15.85 -14.83
N PHE A 140 6.21 15.12 -15.72
CA PHE A 140 6.80 14.47 -16.90
C PHE A 140 6.22 15.02 -18.20
N HIS A 141 6.17 16.34 -18.36
CA HIS A 141 5.58 17.01 -19.52
C HIS A 141 6.22 16.58 -20.85
N ASP A 142 7.51 16.23 -20.85
CA ASP A 142 8.23 15.74 -22.03
C ASP A 142 8.01 14.24 -22.33
N TRP A 143 7.25 13.52 -21.49
CA TRP A 143 7.01 12.10 -21.67
C TRP A 143 5.64 11.87 -22.30
N ASP A 144 5.62 11.07 -23.37
CA ASP A 144 4.37 10.54 -23.89
C ASP A 144 3.62 9.74 -22.84
N SER A 145 2.29 9.87 -22.82
CA SER A 145 1.42 9.09 -21.91
C SER A 145 1.67 7.59 -22.00
N LYS A 146 1.97 7.08 -23.20
CA LYS A 146 2.31 5.66 -23.43
C LYS A 146 3.61 5.28 -22.74
N ARG A 147 4.64 6.14 -22.84
CA ARG A 147 5.95 5.94 -22.22
C ARG A 147 5.83 5.96 -20.70
N LEU A 148 5.12 6.95 -20.14
CA LEU A 148 4.87 7.04 -18.70
C LEU A 148 4.14 5.80 -18.18
N ALA A 149 3.11 5.33 -18.91
CA ALA A 149 2.38 4.11 -18.55
C ALA A 149 3.26 2.85 -18.58
N ALA A 150 4.14 2.72 -19.58
CA ALA A 150 5.09 1.60 -19.68
C ALA A 150 6.06 1.57 -18.50
N VAL A 151 6.68 2.71 -18.18
CA VAL A 151 7.59 2.86 -17.03
C VAL A 151 6.86 2.53 -15.72
N GLN A 152 5.64 3.04 -15.54
CA GLN A 152 4.82 2.73 -14.36
C GLN A 152 4.48 1.25 -14.25
N ALA A 153 4.11 0.61 -15.35
CA ALA A 153 3.81 -0.82 -15.38
C ALA A 153 5.03 -1.65 -14.99
N HIS A 154 6.20 -1.31 -15.52
CA HIS A 154 7.45 -2.01 -15.21
C HIS A 154 7.88 -1.81 -13.75
N ILE A 155 7.76 -0.60 -13.21
CA ILE A 155 8.00 -0.33 -11.78
C ILE A 155 7.09 -1.18 -10.89
N LYS A 156 5.81 -1.35 -11.26
CA LYS A 156 4.89 -2.22 -10.50
C LYS A 156 5.35 -3.68 -10.49
N THR A 157 5.86 -4.17 -11.63
CA THR A 157 6.39 -5.53 -11.75
C THR A 157 7.63 -5.70 -10.88
N ILE A 158 8.63 -4.84 -11.03
CA ILE A 158 9.87 -4.86 -10.24
C ILE A 158 9.57 -4.72 -8.74
N ALA A 159 8.68 -3.79 -8.37
CA ALA A 159 8.29 -3.62 -6.97
C ALA A 159 7.59 -4.84 -6.39
N LYS A 160 6.90 -5.65 -7.21
CA LYS A 160 6.29 -6.90 -6.76
C LYS A 160 7.31 -8.03 -6.62
N THR A 161 8.35 -8.05 -7.45
CA THR A 161 9.36 -9.12 -7.44
C THR A 161 10.49 -8.89 -6.44
N HIS A 162 10.91 -7.64 -6.25
CA HIS A 162 12.11 -7.30 -5.47
C HIS A 162 11.84 -6.59 -4.15
N LEU A 163 10.61 -6.10 -3.90
CA LEU A 163 10.31 -5.35 -2.68
C LEU A 163 9.27 -6.08 -1.81
N PRO A 164 9.37 -5.97 -0.48
CA PRO A 164 8.38 -6.56 0.39
C PRO A 164 7.02 -5.86 0.25
N PRO A 165 5.89 -6.59 0.38
CA PRO A 165 4.56 -6.11 0.01
C PRO A 165 4.08 -4.86 0.78
N ASN A 166 4.62 -4.63 1.99
CA ASN A 166 4.26 -3.52 2.87
C ASN A 166 5.42 -2.54 3.11
N ALA A 167 6.45 -2.52 2.25
CA ALA A 167 7.58 -1.62 2.42
C ALA A 167 7.18 -0.14 2.28
N ASN A 168 7.74 0.69 3.17
CA ASN A 168 7.80 2.12 2.96
C ASN A 168 9.09 2.44 2.18
N PHE A 169 9.07 3.44 1.30
CA PHE A 169 10.27 3.84 0.55
C PHE A 169 11.46 4.20 1.47
N ASN A 170 11.18 4.84 2.61
CA ASN A 170 12.22 5.17 3.59
C ASN A 170 12.74 3.94 4.34
N ALA A 171 11.95 2.87 4.42
CA ALA A 171 12.34 1.61 5.06
C ALA A 171 13.10 0.67 4.11
N LEU A 172 13.12 0.95 2.81
CA LEU A 172 13.89 0.17 1.84
C LEU A 172 15.38 0.37 2.05
N THR A 173 16.12 -0.72 2.00
CA THR A 173 17.57 -0.76 2.05
C THR A 173 18.18 -0.07 0.82
N ALA A 174 19.41 0.41 0.95
CA ALA A 174 20.12 1.03 -0.17
C ALA A 174 20.33 0.03 -1.33
N SER A 175 20.55 -1.26 -1.02
CA SER A 175 20.69 -2.33 -2.01
C SER A 175 19.40 -2.55 -2.81
N GLU A 176 18.23 -2.62 -2.15
CA GLU A 176 16.94 -2.74 -2.85
C GLU A 176 16.68 -1.55 -3.77
N LYS A 177 16.92 -0.32 -3.30
CA LYS A 177 16.78 0.89 -4.11
C LYS A 177 17.70 0.86 -5.32
N LYS A 178 18.94 0.40 -5.14
CA LYS A 178 19.92 0.25 -6.23
C LYS A 178 19.46 -0.80 -7.24
N THR A 179 19.04 -1.99 -6.81
CA THR A 179 18.52 -3.04 -7.69
C THR A 179 17.35 -2.55 -8.54
N VAL A 180 16.39 -1.84 -7.95
CA VAL A 180 15.26 -1.26 -8.71
C VAL A 180 15.76 -0.27 -9.76
N ASN A 181 16.70 0.62 -9.41
CA ASN A 181 17.26 1.58 -10.35
C ASN A 181 18.06 0.90 -11.48
N ASP A 182 18.85 -0.13 -11.16
CA ASP A 182 19.65 -0.87 -12.13
C ASP A 182 18.74 -1.62 -13.13
N CYS A 183 17.68 -2.27 -12.64
CA CYS A 183 16.68 -2.90 -13.50
C CYS A 183 15.97 -1.88 -14.41
N MET A 184 15.59 -0.71 -13.85
CA MET A 184 14.90 0.34 -14.60
C MET A 184 15.78 0.99 -15.67
N THR A 185 17.06 1.24 -15.37
CA THR A 185 18.01 1.85 -16.32
C THR A 185 18.47 0.86 -17.40
N LYS A 186 18.38 -0.45 -17.14
CA LYS A 186 18.58 -1.50 -18.13
C LYS A 186 17.44 -1.53 -19.15
N GLU A 187 16.19 -1.48 -18.68
CA GLU A 187 14.99 -1.53 -19.54
C GLU A 187 14.72 -0.20 -20.26
N PHE A 188 14.99 0.93 -19.59
CA PHE A 188 14.73 2.28 -20.10
C PHE A 188 16.02 3.13 -20.02
N PRO A 189 16.92 3.01 -21.00
CA PRO A 189 18.23 3.67 -20.97
C PRO A 189 18.18 5.20 -20.86
N PHE A 190 17.15 5.84 -21.42
CA PHE A 190 16.95 7.29 -21.35
C PHE A 190 16.77 7.82 -19.91
N LEU A 191 16.52 6.94 -18.93
CA LEU A 191 16.46 7.33 -17.54
C LEU A 191 17.82 7.77 -16.98
N LYS A 192 18.93 7.33 -17.60
CA LYS A 192 20.29 7.70 -17.22
C LYS A 192 20.58 9.20 -17.39
N ASP A 193 19.84 9.85 -18.29
CA ASP A 193 19.93 11.28 -18.56
C ASP A 193 19.39 12.11 -17.39
N TYR A 194 18.68 11.49 -16.43
CA TYR A 194 18.14 12.19 -15.27
C TYR A 194 19.08 12.08 -14.07
N THR A 195 19.26 13.21 -13.38
CA THR A 195 20.07 13.27 -12.15
C THR A 195 19.57 12.26 -11.11
N ARG A 196 20.45 11.33 -10.70
CA ARG A 196 20.16 10.27 -9.71
C ARG A 196 18.93 9.42 -10.03
N ASN A 197 18.55 9.29 -11.30
CA ASN A 197 17.33 8.58 -11.72
C ASN A 197 16.08 9.03 -10.94
N TRP A 198 15.96 10.33 -10.65
CA TRP A 198 14.87 10.87 -9.84
C TRP A 198 13.45 10.49 -10.34
N PRO A 199 13.17 10.31 -11.65
CA PRO A 199 11.86 9.86 -12.13
C PRO A 199 11.45 8.50 -11.54
N VAL A 200 12.38 7.54 -11.52
CA VAL A 200 12.17 6.20 -10.97
C VAL A 200 11.82 6.29 -9.50
N THR A 201 12.60 7.06 -8.75
CA THR A 201 12.37 7.28 -7.32
C THR A 201 10.98 7.86 -7.05
N ARG A 202 10.55 8.86 -7.82
CA ARG A 202 9.22 9.48 -7.66
C ARG A 202 8.09 8.51 -7.97
N LEU A 203 8.20 7.78 -9.07
CA LEU A 203 7.19 6.79 -9.48
C LEU A 203 7.11 5.62 -8.49
N LEU A 204 8.24 5.17 -7.95
CA LEU A 204 8.28 4.13 -6.93
C LEU A 204 7.62 4.59 -5.63
N VAL A 205 7.96 5.78 -5.12
CA VAL A 205 7.33 6.36 -3.94
C VAL A 205 5.81 6.47 -4.12
N ALA A 206 5.36 6.94 -5.28
CA ALA A 206 3.94 7.04 -5.59
C ALA A 206 3.26 5.66 -5.59
N HIS A 207 3.88 4.65 -6.20
CA HIS A 207 3.35 3.29 -6.23
C HIS A 207 3.19 2.69 -4.82
N LEU A 208 4.23 2.79 -4.00
CA LEU A 208 4.22 2.28 -2.62
C LEU A 208 3.20 3.02 -1.75
N LYS A 209 3.07 4.34 -1.91
CA LYS A 209 2.07 5.15 -1.21
C LYS A 209 0.64 4.72 -1.58
N THR A 210 0.36 4.51 -2.86
CA THR A 210 -0.96 4.05 -3.32
C THR A 210 -1.31 2.68 -2.73
N LYS A 211 -0.40 1.70 -2.80
CA LYS A 211 -0.62 0.37 -2.21
C LYS A 211 -0.90 0.45 -0.71
N ARG A 212 -0.10 1.22 0.03
CA ARG A 212 -0.29 1.41 1.48
C ARG A 212 -1.68 1.98 1.80
N ASN A 213 -2.13 2.97 1.03
CA ASN A 213 -3.45 3.55 1.21
C ASN A 213 -4.57 2.54 0.89
N SER A 214 -4.41 1.71 -0.14
CA SER A 214 -5.34 0.63 -0.44
C SER A 214 -5.45 -0.38 0.71
N TYR A 215 -4.34 -0.80 1.32
CA TYR A 215 -4.38 -1.69 2.48
C TYR A 215 -5.08 -1.06 3.69
N LYS A 216 -4.81 0.22 3.97
CA LYS A 216 -5.52 0.95 5.04
C LYS A 216 -7.03 1.02 4.80
N GLN A 217 -7.45 1.27 3.56
CA GLN A 217 -8.87 1.30 3.20
C GLN A 217 -9.54 -0.07 3.36
N VAL A 218 -8.88 -1.15 2.92
CA VAL A 218 -9.40 -2.52 3.08
C VAL A 218 -9.50 -2.87 4.57
N ALA A 219 -8.47 -2.55 5.36
CA ALA A 219 -8.48 -2.78 6.81
C ALA A 219 -9.62 -2.00 7.51
N HIS A 220 -9.80 -0.72 7.16
CA HIS A 220 -10.90 0.10 7.68
C HIS A 220 -12.27 -0.47 7.31
N ARG A 221 -12.46 -0.89 6.04
CA ARG A 221 -13.70 -1.52 5.59
C ARG A 221 -13.99 -2.83 6.34
N ASN A 222 -12.98 -3.65 6.55
CA ASN A 222 -13.13 -4.91 7.28
C ASN A 222 -13.47 -4.67 8.76
N ALA A 223 -12.88 -3.63 9.38
CA ALA A 223 -13.21 -3.23 10.75
C ALA A 223 -14.66 -2.77 10.87
N LEU A 224 -15.15 -1.94 9.94
CA LEU A 224 -16.56 -1.51 9.92
C LEU A 224 -17.53 -2.68 9.75
N ASN A 225 -17.20 -3.64 8.88
CA ASN A 225 -18.02 -4.83 8.68
C ASN A 225 -18.07 -5.70 9.95
N ALA A 226 -16.95 -5.87 10.66
CA ALA A 226 -16.92 -6.63 11.91
C ALA A 226 -17.80 -6.00 13.00
N VAL A 227 -17.78 -4.66 13.13
CA VAL A 227 -18.63 -3.93 14.07
C VAL A 227 -20.11 -4.04 13.69
N GLY A 228 -20.44 -3.94 12.40
CA GLY A 228 -21.81 -4.10 11.90
C GLY A 228 -22.40 -5.49 12.17
N VAL A 229 -21.58 -6.54 12.04
CA VAL A 229 -21.98 -7.92 12.36
C VAL A 229 -22.20 -8.09 13.88
N ALA A 230 -21.34 -7.52 14.72
CA ALA A 230 -21.48 -7.59 16.18
C ALA A 230 -22.78 -6.93 16.69
N LEU A 231 -23.15 -5.77 16.12
CA LEU A 231 -24.40 -5.08 16.46
C LEU A 231 -25.65 -5.85 16.00
N LYS A 232 -25.57 -6.58 14.88
CA LYS A 232 -26.66 -7.42 14.39
C LYS A 232 -26.85 -8.70 15.23
N ALA A 233 -25.76 -9.28 15.73
CA ALA A 233 -25.79 -10.49 16.54
C ALA A 233 -26.16 -10.26 18.02
N GLY A 234 -25.93 -9.06 18.56
CA GLY A 234 -26.23 -8.71 19.96
C GLY A 234 -27.65 -8.20 20.26
N GLY A 235 -28.52 -8.09 19.24
CA GLY A 235 -29.85 -7.46 19.35
C GLY A 235 -31.01 -8.37 19.77
N SER A 236 -30.76 -9.62 20.14
CA SER A 236 -31.80 -10.55 20.62
C SER A 236 -31.50 -10.99 22.06
N GLY A 237 -31.34 -10.01 22.95
CA GLY A 237 -31.11 -10.22 24.37
C GLY A 237 -31.83 -9.15 25.18
N ALA A 238 -32.97 -9.53 25.75
CA ALA A 238 -33.72 -8.89 26.84
C ALA A 238 -33.38 -7.42 27.15
N ARG A 239 -34.28 -6.51 26.75
CA ARG A 239 -34.39 -5.17 27.35
C ARG A 239 -34.79 -5.33 28.82
N THR A 240 -33.85 -5.58 29.72
CA THR A 240 -34.10 -5.36 31.14
C THR A 240 -34.08 -3.85 31.36
N SER A 241 -35.28 -3.28 31.40
CA SER A 241 -35.55 -1.91 31.84
C SER A 241 -34.98 -1.74 33.25
N THR A 242 -33.74 -1.26 33.36
CA THR A 242 -33.20 -0.72 34.62
C THR A 242 -33.19 0.79 34.48
N ALA A 243 -34.25 1.39 35.02
CA ALA A 243 -34.46 2.82 35.02
C ALA A 243 -33.23 3.56 35.61
N PRO A 244 -32.73 4.63 34.95
CA PRO A 244 -31.68 5.45 35.51
C PRO A 244 -32.24 6.22 36.71
N ARG A 245 -31.85 5.81 37.91
CA ARG A 245 -32.06 6.59 39.13
C ARG A 245 -31.30 7.91 38.99
N GLY A 246 -32.05 9.00 38.98
CA GLY A 246 -31.55 10.36 38.85
C GLY A 246 -30.46 10.69 39.87
N ARG A 247 -29.37 11.29 39.39
CA ARG A 247 -28.39 11.95 40.25
C ARG A 247 -28.66 13.44 40.24
N GLY A 248 -28.89 13.95 41.44
CA GLY A 248 -29.24 15.32 41.75
C GLY A 248 -28.27 16.34 41.18
N ARG A 249 -28.89 17.37 40.61
CA ARG A 249 -28.34 18.65 40.23
C ARG A 249 -27.84 19.36 41.49
N ARG A 250 -26.52 19.39 41.71
CA ARG A 250 -25.92 20.29 42.70
C ARG A 250 -25.74 21.66 42.06
N SER A 251 -26.61 22.59 42.42
CA SER A 251 -26.39 24.02 42.25
C SER A 251 -25.16 24.44 43.05
N ARG A 252 -24.27 25.19 42.42
CA ARG A 252 -23.13 25.82 43.08
C ARG A 252 -23.38 27.33 43.05
N THR A 253 -23.55 27.89 44.24
CA THR A 253 -23.56 29.32 44.56
C THR A 253 -22.17 29.90 44.45
#